data_AF-A0AAV5R8D5-F1
#
_entry.id   AF-A0AAV5R8D5-F1
#
_cell.length_a   1.000
_cell.length_b   1.000
_cell.length_c   1.000
_cell.angle_alpha   90.00
_cell.angle_beta   90.00
_cell.angle_gamma   90.00
#
_symmetry.space_group_name_H-M   'P 1'
#
loop_
_entity.id
_entity.type
_entity.pdbx_description
1 polymer ?
#
loop_
_entity_poly.entity_id
_entity_poly.type
_entity_poly.pdbx_seq_one_letter_code
_entity_poly.pdbx_strand_id
1 'polypeptide(L)'
;MNRIIVIGKRTVDKVKFINNVFQFQDDDEQLESSSQSGVVLSRELSTKYYNIPIQVFIDECDDIRVWINELMDLEMRELRDELQAIVILDIDEDNEYEDEIDKLYDLLSKEHLEKTNHDDIQWDGEVIVINGVDDDNIRECQSMINGIVWREREPLSDTLDKDTTIDTIVNQITTLKSQHRSMTTDEVHQHVTSVVDQLLKQ
;
A
#
# COMPACT_ATOMS: atom_id res chain seq x y z
N MET A 1 -3.77 -6.41 0.45
CA MET A 1 -4.51 -6.59 1.72
C MET A 1 -5.20 -5.27 2.05
N ASN A 2 -6.28 -5.23 2.84
CA ASN A 2 -6.96 -3.95 3.09
C ASN A 2 -6.27 -3.19 4.24
N ARG A 3 -5.66 -2.04 3.96
CA ARG A 3 -4.86 -1.30 4.95
C ARG A 3 -5.29 0.15 5.05
N ILE A 4 -5.34 0.63 6.29
CA ILE A 4 -5.53 2.04 6.64
C ILE A 4 -4.32 2.44 7.47
N ILE A 5 -3.77 3.62 7.25
CA ILE A 5 -2.81 4.22 8.18
C ILE A 5 -3.45 5.42 8.88
N VAL A 6 -3.29 5.51 10.19
CA VAL A 6 -3.79 6.59 11.02
C VAL A 6 -2.60 7.27 11.67
N ILE A 7 -2.40 8.54 11.37
CA ILE A 7 -1.25 9.31 11.82
C ILE A 7 -1.71 10.56 12.55
N GLY A 8 -0.86 11.06 13.43
CA GLY A 8 -1.09 12.31 14.14
C GLY A 8 -0.04 12.52 15.21
N LYS A 9 -0.16 13.62 15.95
CA LYS A 9 0.77 13.93 17.04
C LYS A 9 0.73 12.85 18.13
N ARG A 10 1.83 12.69 18.86
CA ARG A 10 1.92 11.76 20.00
C ARG A 10 0.90 12.07 21.11
N THR A 11 0.47 13.32 21.22
CA THR A 11 -0.53 13.77 22.20
C THR A 11 -1.94 13.27 21.91
N VAL A 12 -2.20 12.78 20.70
CA VAL A 12 -3.52 12.29 20.26
C VAL A 12 -3.64 10.80 20.55
N ASP A 13 -4.72 10.42 21.24
CA ASP A 13 -5.08 9.03 21.49
C ASP A 13 -5.74 8.39 20.25
N LYS A 14 -4.89 7.96 19.32
CA LYS A 14 -5.27 7.39 18.02
C LYS A 14 -5.99 6.06 18.20
N VAL A 15 -5.57 5.25 19.17
CA VAL A 15 -6.20 3.95 19.49
C VAL A 15 -7.65 4.16 19.92
N LYS A 16 -7.89 5.10 20.85
CA LYS A 16 -9.26 5.43 21.27
C LYS A 16 -10.09 5.99 20.12
N PHE A 17 -9.52 6.87 19.30
CA PHE A 17 -10.19 7.37 18.10
C PHE A 17 -10.62 6.23 17.17
N ILE A 18 -9.71 5.30 16.85
CA ILE A 18 -9.99 4.13 16.00
C ILE A 18 -11.07 3.25 16.62
N ASN A 19 -10.98 2.95 17.90
CA ASN A 19 -11.99 2.13 18.58
C ASN A 19 -13.39 2.77 18.51
N ASN A 20 -13.47 4.09 18.61
CA ASN A 20 -14.72 4.83 18.44
C ASN A 20 -15.21 4.81 16.99
N VAL A 21 -14.32 5.07 16.02
CA VAL A 21 -14.65 5.07 14.59
C VAL A 21 -15.19 3.73 14.15
N PHE A 22 -14.54 2.62 14.49
CA PHE A 22 -15.01 1.33 14.02
C PHE A 22 -15.95 0.61 15.01
N GLN A 23 -16.33 1.28 16.12
CA GLN A 23 -17.24 0.77 17.14
C GLN A 23 -16.83 -0.61 17.68
N PHE A 24 -15.52 -0.82 17.87
CA PHE A 24 -15.02 -2.11 18.34
C PHE A 24 -15.47 -2.34 19.79
N GLN A 25 -16.37 -3.30 19.97
CA GLN A 25 -16.74 -3.85 21.28
C GLN A 25 -15.87 -5.09 21.50
N ASP A 26 -14.71 -4.91 22.14
CA ASP A 26 -14.18 -5.81 23.16
C ASP A 26 -12.74 -5.41 23.56
N ASP A 27 -12.62 -5.21 24.88
CA ASP A 27 -11.54 -5.39 25.85
C ASP A 27 -10.07 -4.99 25.58
N ASP A 28 -9.63 -4.00 26.37
CA ASP A 28 -8.37 -4.03 27.11
C ASP A 28 -7.05 -4.27 26.35
N GLU A 29 -6.79 -3.46 25.33
CA GLU A 29 -5.43 -2.95 25.18
C GLU A 29 -5.46 -1.44 25.45
N GLN A 30 -5.55 -1.09 26.74
CA GLN A 30 -4.92 0.15 27.19
C GLN A 30 -3.44 0.02 26.84
N LEU A 31 -3.08 0.49 25.64
CA LEU A 31 -1.70 0.77 25.28
C LEU A 31 -1.24 1.90 26.20
N GLU A 32 -0.85 1.55 27.43
CA GLU A 32 -0.16 2.43 28.38
C GLU A 32 1.28 2.73 27.90
N SER A 33 1.47 2.95 26.61
CA SER A 33 2.74 3.34 26.04
C SER A 33 2.75 4.83 25.77
N SER A 34 3.87 5.47 26.07
CA SER A 34 4.12 6.88 25.74
C SER A 34 4.17 7.14 24.23
N SER A 35 4.07 6.11 23.40
CA SER A 35 3.99 6.16 21.94
C SER A 35 3.08 5.06 21.41
N GLN A 36 2.22 5.41 20.47
CA GLN A 36 1.31 4.51 19.76
C GLN A 36 1.81 4.19 18.33
N SER A 37 3.00 4.68 17.95
CA SER A 37 3.59 4.41 16.63
C SER A 37 3.96 2.92 16.48
N GLY A 38 3.73 2.37 15.29
CA GLY A 38 4.00 0.97 14.95
C GLY A 38 2.94 -0.02 15.44
N VAL A 39 1.86 0.47 16.07
CA VAL A 39 0.74 -0.39 16.47
C VAL A 39 -0.05 -0.80 15.23
N VAL A 40 -0.36 -2.10 15.13
CA VAL A 40 -1.18 -2.65 14.04
C VAL A 40 -2.40 -3.33 14.61
N LEU A 41 -3.58 -2.81 14.30
CA LEU A 41 -4.86 -3.35 14.74
C LEU A 41 -5.50 -4.11 13.58
N SER A 42 -5.58 -5.44 13.71
CA SER A 42 -6.31 -6.29 12.75
C SER A 42 -7.79 -6.36 13.15
N ARG A 43 -8.68 -6.01 12.23
CA ARG A 43 -10.11 -5.76 12.52
C ARG A 43 -10.99 -6.17 11.34
N GLU A 44 -12.30 -6.21 11.57
CA GLU A 44 -13.29 -6.45 10.52
C GLU A 44 -14.18 -5.21 10.40
N LEU A 45 -14.23 -4.62 9.21
CA LEU A 45 -15.18 -3.57 8.89
C LEU A 45 -16.49 -4.23 8.46
N SER A 46 -17.54 -4.02 9.25
CA SER A 46 -18.87 -4.53 8.96
C SER A 46 -19.80 -3.39 8.54
N THR A 47 -20.37 -3.52 7.36
CA THR A 47 -21.43 -2.63 6.86
C THR A 47 -22.69 -3.44 6.58
N LYS A 48 -23.79 -2.76 6.26
CA LYS A 48 -25.02 -3.42 5.77
C LYS A 48 -24.84 -4.19 4.45
N TYR A 49 -23.72 -3.99 3.74
CA TYR A 49 -23.51 -4.53 2.39
C TYR A 49 -22.40 -5.57 2.31
N TYR A 50 -21.38 -5.47 3.17
CA TYR A 50 -20.22 -6.35 3.16
C TYR A 50 -19.55 -6.38 4.54
N ASN A 51 -18.75 -7.43 4.75
CA ASN A 51 -17.79 -7.51 5.84
C ASN A 51 -16.42 -7.74 5.23
N ILE A 52 -15.41 -7.04 5.73
CA ILE A 52 -14.07 -7.12 5.15
C ILE A 52 -13.00 -6.99 6.23
N PRO A 53 -11.98 -7.87 6.25
CA PRO A 53 -10.85 -7.71 7.15
C PRO A 53 -10.02 -6.50 6.73
N ILE A 54 -9.71 -5.63 7.69
CA ILE A 54 -8.86 -4.46 7.54
C ILE A 54 -7.72 -4.51 8.56
N GLN A 55 -6.60 -3.90 8.20
CA GLN A 55 -5.49 -3.63 9.11
C GLN A 55 -5.35 -2.12 9.28
N VAL A 56 -5.37 -1.65 10.52
CA VAL A 56 -5.16 -0.25 10.86
C VAL A 56 -3.76 -0.10 11.44
N PHE A 57 -2.89 0.58 10.70
CA PHE A 57 -1.54 0.95 11.12
C PHE A 57 -1.63 2.29 11.83
N ILE A 58 -1.00 2.41 13.00
CA ILE A 58 -0.94 3.66 13.74
C ILE A 58 0.49 4.18 13.67
N ASP A 59 0.63 5.44 13.34
CA ASP A 59 1.92 6.12 13.36
C ASP A 59 1.86 7.46 14.10
N GLU A 60 3.03 7.97 14.46
CA GLU A 60 3.19 9.27 15.10
C GLU A 60 4.13 10.15 14.29
N CYS A 61 3.69 11.36 14.00
CA CYS A 61 4.52 12.36 13.35
C CYS A 61 4.47 13.69 14.10
N ASP A 62 5.63 14.28 14.35
CA ASP A 62 5.73 15.64 14.85
C ASP A 62 5.63 16.68 13.72
N ASP A 63 6.09 16.31 12.51
CA ASP A 63 5.97 17.09 11.28
C ASP A 63 5.45 16.20 10.14
N ILE A 64 4.25 16.52 9.66
CA ILE A 64 3.60 15.80 8.57
C ILE A 64 4.39 15.89 7.26
N ARG A 65 5.17 16.96 7.05
CA ARG A 65 6.01 17.13 5.86
C ARG A 65 7.06 16.04 5.77
N VAL A 66 7.71 15.75 6.89
CA VAL A 66 8.74 14.72 6.98
C VAL A 66 8.11 13.36 6.72
N TRP A 67 6.98 13.07 7.37
CA TRP A 67 6.28 11.81 7.20
C TRP A 67 5.79 11.57 5.75
N ILE A 68 5.24 12.60 5.09
CA ILE A 68 4.85 12.50 3.68
C ILE A 68 6.07 12.17 2.81
N ASN A 69 7.21 12.83 3.03
CA ASN A 69 8.42 12.55 2.26
C ASN A 69 8.92 11.11 2.47
N GLU A 70 8.89 10.60 3.69
CA GLU A 70 9.24 9.21 4.01
C GLU A 70 8.28 8.22 3.32
N LEU A 71 6.97 8.51 3.35
CA LEU A 71 5.98 7.69 2.66
C LEU A 71 6.28 7.63 1.16
N MET A 72 6.86 8.67 0.56
CA MET A 72 7.20 8.72 -0.87
C MET A 72 8.46 7.93 -1.25
N ASP A 73 9.27 7.49 -0.28
CA ASP A 73 10.47 6.73 -0.58
C ASP A 73 10.16 5.42 -1.33
N LEU A 74 11.11 4.98 -2.16
CA LEU A 74 10.97 3.74 -2.92
C LEU A 74 10.78 2.52 -2.00
N GLU A 75 11.35 2.57 -0.81
CA GLU A 75 11.23 1.51 0.21
C GLU A 75 9.79 1.37 0.73
N MET A 76 9.00 2.45 0.70
CA MET A 76 7.61 2.47 1.15
C MET A 76 6.60 2.14 0.04
N ARG A 77 7.06 1.83 -1.18
CA ARG A 77 6.17 1.57 -2.33
C ARG A 77 5.15 0.47 -2.05
N GLU A 78 5.59 -0.66 -1.52
CA GLU A 78 4.71 -1.80 -1.23
C GLU A 78 3.62 -1.42 -0.21
N LEU A 79 3.98 -0.65 0.82
CA LEU A 79 3.01 -0.15 1.78
C LEU A 79 2.00 0.77 1.10
N ARG A 80 2.47 1.78 0.36
CA ARG A 80 1.59 2.73 -0.36
C ARG A 80 0.61 2.03 -1.29
N ASP A 81 1.08 1.04 -2.04
CA ASP A 81 0.26 0.30 -3.00
C ASP A 81 -0.83 -0.56 -2.31
N GLU A 82 -0.69 -0.85 -1.02
CA GLU A 82 -1.68 -1.58 -0.22
C GLU A 82 -2.57 -0.66 0.64
N LEU A 83 -2.23 0.61 0.82
CA LEU A 83 -3.04 1.55 1.57
C LEU A 83 -4.29 1.93 0.78
N GLN A 84 -5.45 1.86 1.43
CA GLN A 84 -6.73 2.33 0.90
C GLN A 84 -7.19 3.61 1.54
N ALA A 85 -6.67 3.91 2.72
CA ALA A 85 -6.87 5.22 3.33
C ALA A 85 -5.68 5.66 4.19
N ILE A 86 -5.49 6.97 4.21
CA ILE A 86 -4.61 7.69 5.13
C ILE A 86 -5.52 8.60 5.95
N VAL A 87 -5.58 8.39 7.26
CA VAL A 87 -6.30 9.25 8.19
C VAL A 87 -5.29 10.09 8.95
N ILE A 88 -5.39 11.41 8.84
CA ILE A 88 -4.50 12.36 9.49
C ILE A 88 -5.29 13.08 10.58
N LEU A 89 -4.86 12.92 11.83
CA LEU A 89 -5.51 13.49 13.01
C LEU A 89 -4.75 14.69 13.55
N ASP A 90 -5.51 15.74 13.88
CA ASP A 90 -5.07 16.89 14.69
C ASP A 90 -3.81 17.56 14.11
N ILE A 91 -3.89 17.90 12.82
CA ILE A 91 -2.93 18.79 12.17
C ILE A 91 -3.33 20.21 12.55
N ASP A 92 -2.37 21.05 12.96
CA ASP A 92 -2.62 22.34 13.60
C ASP A 92 -3.76 23.17 12.95
N GLU A 93 -4.63 23.75 13.78
CA GLU A 93 -5.84 24.52 13.40
C GLU A 93 -5.56 25.71 12.46
N ASP A 94 -4.30 26.12 12.30
CA ASP A 94 -3.88 27.29 11.51
C ASP A 94 -3.77 27.02 9.99
N ASN A 95 -4.29 25.89 9.48
CA ASN A 95 -4.17 25.47 8.07
C ASN A 95 -2.72 25.41 7.55
N GLU A 96 -1.73 25.29 8.44
CA GLU A 96 -0.30 25.37 8.05
C GLU A 96 0.11 24.28 7.04
N TYR A 97 -0.68 23.21 6.95
CA TYR A 97 -0.38 22.01 6.17
C TYR A 97 -1.36 21.76 5.02
N GLU A 98 -2.23 22.73 4.68
CA GLU A 98 -3.18 22.60 3.57
C GLU A 98 -2.44 22.35 2.25
N ASP A 99 -1.37 23.12 2.00
CA ASP A 99 -0.49 22.95 0.82
C ASP A 99 0.21 21.58 0.79
N GLU A 100 0.55 21.01 1.95
CA GLU A 100 1.18 19.70 2.07
C GLU A 100 0.21 18.55 1.82
N ILE A 101 -1.02 18.70 2.27
CA ILE A 101 -2.10 17.74 2.03
C ILE A 101 -2.47 17.79 0.54
N ASP A 102 -2.53 18.97 -0.06
CA ASP A 102 -2.71 19.13 -1.50
C ASP A 102 -1.57 18.48 -2.29
N LYS A 103 -0.32 18.63 -1.82
CA LYS A 103 0.81 17.87 -2.40
C LYS A 103 0.61 16.36 -2.24
N LEU A 104 0.12 15.87 -1.10
CA LEU A 104 -0.16 14.44 -0.92
C LEU A 104 -1.21 13.97 -1.94
N TYR A 105 -2.28 14.73 -2.15
CA TYR A 105 -3.27 14.44 -3.20
C TYR A 105 -2.66 14.45 -4.60
N ASP A 106 -1.88 15.48 -4.95
CA ASP A 106 -1.22 15.59 -6.25
C ASP A 106 -0.22 14.45 -6.48
N LEU A 107 0.55 14.07 -5.47
CA LEU A 107 1.57 13.03 -5.54
C LEU A 107 0.97 11.63 -5.63
N LEU A 108 -0.18 11.42 -5.00
CA LEU A 108 -0.94 10.18 -5.12
C LEU A 108 -1.85 10.18 -6.36
N SER A 109 -2.01 11.32 -7.03
CA SER A 109 -2.78 11.43 -8.27
C SER A 109 -2.07 10.74 -9.43
N LYS A 110 -2.88 10.14 -10.29
CA LYS A 110 -2.45 9.45 -11.51
C LYS A 110 -1.60 10.33 -12.44
N GLU A 111 -1.84 11.64 -12.47
CA GLU A 111 -1.15 12.57 -13.38
C GLU A 111 0.32 12.81 -12.98
N HIS A 112 0.65 12.74 -11.69
CA HIS A 112 2.03 12.90 -11.22
C HIS A 112 2.87 11.63 -11.45
N LEU A 113 2.23 10.46 -11.33
CA LEU A 113 2.87 9.16 -11.45
C LEU A 113 3.19 8.84 -12.93
N GLU A 114 2.32 9.25 -13.86
CA GLU A 114 2.58 9.21 -15.31
C GLU A 114 3.76 10.11 -15.74
N LYS A 115 4.01 11.23 -15.05
CA LYS A 115 5.11 12.16 -15.39
C LYS A 115 6.48 11.71 -14.86
N THR A 116 6.52 10.82 -13.87
CA THR A 116 7.76 10.37 -13.21
C THR A 116 8.29 9.04 -13.77
N ASN A 117 7.72 8.52 -14.88
CA ASN A 117 8.02 7.19 -15.45
C ASN A 117 7.84 6.03 -14.44
N HIS A 118 6.98 6.23 -13.43
CA HIS A 118 6.53 5.17 -12.56
C HIS A 118 5.18 4.65 -13.07
N ASP A 119 5.21 4.04 -14.26
CA ASP A 119 4.03 3.57 -15.01
C ASP A 119 3.10 2.61 -14.23
N ASP A 120 3.53 2.09 -13.07
CA ASP A 120 2.75 1.12 -12.29
C ASP A 120 2.17 1.67 -10.97
N ILE A 121 2.46 2.91 -10.58
CA ILE A 121 1.93 3.45 -9.33
C ILE A 121 0.64 4.20 -9.67
N GLN A 122 -0.51 3.61 -9.35
CA GLN A 122 -1.80 4.31 -9.33
C GLN A 122 -2.39 4.07 -7.94
N TRP A 123 -2.23 5.06 -7.05
CA TRP A 123 -2.92 5.05 -5.77
C TRP A 123 -4.36 5.55 -5.97
N ASP A 124 -5.31 4.81 -5.43
CA ASP A 124 -6.74 5.06 -5.57
C ASP A 124 -7.45 4.98 -4.22
N GLY A 125 -6.69 5.22 -3.15
CA GLY A 125 -7.19 5.35 -1.79
C GLY A 125 -7.70 6.75 -1.47
N GLU A 126 -8.12 6.92 -0.22
CA GLU A 126 -8.70 8.17 0.29
C GLU A 126 -7.78 8.81 1.34
N VAL A 127 -7.62 10.13 1.30
CA VAL A 127 -7.01 10.90 2.40
C VAL A 127 -8.14 11.52 3.22
N ILE A 128 -8.11 11.30 4.53
CA ILE A 128 -9.12 11.79 5.47
C ILE A 128 -8.40 12.65 6.50
N VAL A 129 -8.73 13.94 6.55
CA VAL A 129 -8.13 14.88 7.49
C VAL A 129 -9.16 15.26 8.54
N ILE A 130 -8.83 15.06 9.81
CA ILE A 130 -9.74 15.27 10.93
C ILE A 130 -9.09 16.18 11.97
N ASN A 131 -9.71 17.33 12.22
CA ASN A 131 -9.19 18.35 13.15
C ASN A 131 -9.84 18.18 14.52
N GLY A 132 -9.19 17.41 15.40
CA GLY A 132 -9.68 17.09 16.74
C GLY A 132 -10.44 15.75 16.81
N VAL A 133 -10.66 15.25 18.03
CA VAL A 133 -11.20 13.88 18.26
C VAL A 133 -12.58 13.87 18.94
N ASP A 134 -13.43 14.85 18.63
CA ASP A 134 -14.81 14.89 19.13
C ASP A 134 -15.77 13.96 18.36
N ASP A 135 -16.98 13.82 18.90
CA ASP A 135 -17.99 12.89 18.37
C ASP A 135 -18.45 13.22 16.94
N ASP A 136 -18.43 14.49 16.54
CA ASP A 136 -18.86 14.89 15.20
C ASP A 136 -17.79 14.51 14.17
N ASN A 137 -16.54 14.79 14.48
CA ASN A 137 -15.38 14.36 13.69
C ASN A 137 -15.25 12.84 13.57
N ILE A 138 -15.53 12.11 14.66
CA ILE A 138 -15.56 10.63 14.64
C ILE A 138 -16.63 10.13 13.67
N ARG A 139 -17.83 10.74 13.69
CA ARG A 139 -18.93 10.37 12.77
C ARG A 139 -18.62 10.72 11.32
N GLU A 140 -17.96 11.84 11.08
CA GLU A 140 -17.51 12.22 9.74
C GLU A 140 -16.50 11.20 9.20
N CYS A 141 -15.46 10.88 9.97
CA CYS A 141 -14.47 9.87 9.62
C CYS A 141 -15.12 8.51 9.36
N GLN A 142 -16.04 8.08 10.22
CA GLN A 142 -16.87 6.88 10.00
C GLN A 142 -17.60 6.90 8.66
N SER A 143 -18.24 8.02 8.33
CA SER A 143 -18.98 8.16 7.07
C SER A 143 -18.05 8.05 5.86
N MET A 144 -16.88 8.68 5.92
CA MET A 144 -15.89 8.64 4.85
C MET A 144 -15.32 7.22 4.67
N ILE A 145 -14.92 6.56 5.75
CA ILE A 145 -14.39 5.18 5.73
C ILE A 145 -15.42 4.20 5.16
N ASN A 146 -16.69 4.35 5.54
CA ASN A 146 -17.76 3.50 5.00
C ASN A 146 -18.06 3.78 3.52
N GLY A 147 -17.67 4.96 3.02
CA GLY A 147 -17.78 5.35 1.62
C GLY A 147 -16.65 4.81 0.73
N ILE A 148 -15.53 4.35 1.33
CA ILE A 148 -14.41 3.79 0.59
C ILE A 148 -14.85 2.55 -0.19
N VAL A 149 -14.47 2.51 -1.47
CA VAL A 149 -14.62 1.31 -2.29
C VAL A 149 -13.48 0.34 -1.93
N TRP A 150 -13.74 -0.55 -0.98
CA TRP A 150 -12.78 -1.59 -0.61
C TRP A 150 -12.60 -2.59 -1.74
N ARG A 151 -11.36 -2.74 -2.16
CA ARG A 151 -10.99 -3.66 -3.24
C ARG A 151 -10.14 -4.75 -2.63
N GLU A 152 -10.60 -5.99 -2.74
CA GLU A 152 -9.68 -7.11 -2.72
C GLU A 152 -8.82 -6.95 -3.98
N ARG A 153 -7.65 -6.32 -3.84
CA ARG A 153 -6.61 -6.49 -4.85
C ARG A 153 -6.33 -7.99 -4.85
N GLU A 154 -6.67 -8.66 -5.95
CA GLU A 154 -6.11 -9.99 -6.21
C GLU A 154 -4.61 -9.84 -5.95
N PRO A 155 -3.98 -10.74 -5.17
CA PRO A 155 -2.53 -10.71 -5.07
C PRO A 155 -2.05 -10.62 -6.51
N LEU A 156 -1.19 -9.65 -6.81
CA LEU A 156 -0.49 -9.61 -8.09
C LEU A 156 0.01 -11.03 -8.25
N SER A 157 -0.68 -11.81 -9.08
CA SER A 157 -0.24 -13.15 -9.34
C SER A 157 1.09 -12.85 -9.98
N ASP A 158 2.18 -13.16 -9.29
CA ASP A 158 3.46 -13.36 -9.92
C ASP A 158 3.23 -14.52 -10.88
N THR A 159 2.53 -14.25 -11.99
CA THR A 159 2.39 -15.10 -13.15
C THR A 159 3.48 -14.73 -14.15
N LEU A 160 4.67 -14.48 -13.64
CA LEU A 160 5.73 -15.40 -14.01
C LEU A 160 6.00 -16.28 -12.80
N ASP A 161 5.36 -17.44 -12.80
CA ASP A 161 5.76 -18.57 -11.97
C ASP A 161 7.23 -18.85 -12.33
N LYS A 162 8.15 -18.23 -11.57
CA LYS A 162 9.59 -18.26 -11.85
C LYS A 162 10.08 -19.70 -11.91
N ASP A 163 9.43 -20.60 -11.18
CA ASP A 163 9.70 -22.02 -11.21
C ASP A 163 9.25 -22.66 -12.53
N THR A 164 8.08 -22.29 -13.07
CA THR A 164 7.66 -22.72 -14.43
C THR A 164 8.54 -22.12 -15.52
N THR A 165 8.99 -20.87 -15.40
CA THR A 165 9.94 -20.25 -16.35
C THR A 165 11.30 -20.94 -16.29
N ILE A 166 11.80 -21.23 -15.09
CA ILE A 166 13.07 -21.95 -14.88
C ILE A 166 12.95 -23.37 -15.42
N ASP A 167 11.88 -24.10 -15.14
CA ASP A 167 11.67 -25.47 -15.64
C ASP A 167 11.53 -25.50 -17.17
N THR A 168 10.89 -24.49 -17.76
CA THR A 168 10.81 -24.35 -19.22
C THR A 168 12.19 -24.07 -19.82
N ILE A 169 12.97 -23.16 -19.21
CA ILE A 169 14.35 -22.87 -19.62
C ILE A 169 15.23 -24.11 -19.47
N VAL A 170 15.14 -24.84 -18.36
CA VAL A 170 15.92 -26.05 -18.08
C VAL A 170 15.56 -27.17 -19.07
N ASN A 171 14.28 -27.36 -19.39
CA ASN A 171 13.84 -28.34 -20.38
C ASN A 171 14.29 -27.97 -21.80
N GLN A 172 14.24 -26.67 -22.17
CA GLN A 172 14.75 -26.20 -23.45
C GLN A 172 16.27 -26.35 -23.55
N ILE A 173 17.03 -26.03 -22.51
CA ILE A 173 18.50 -26.25 -22.44
C ILE A 173 18.83 -27.75 -22.53
N THR A 174 18.05 -28.61 -21.88
CA THR A 174 18.27 -30.07 -21.92
C THR A 174 17.96 -30.64 -23.30
N THR A 175 16.88 -30.17 -23.93
CA THR A 175 16.53 -30.49 -25.33
C THR A 175 17.62 -30.02 -26.29
N LEU A 176 18.11 -28.79 -26.11
CA LEU A 176 19.22 -28.25 -26.89
C LEU A 176 20.48 -29.08 -26.70
N LYS A 177 20.88 -29.43 -25.47
CA LYS A 177 22.02 -30.33 -25.21
C LYS A 177 21.87 -31.68 -25.91
N SER A 178 20.65 -32.22 -26.01
CA SER A 178 20.39 -33.47 -26.72
C SER A 178 20.54 -33.34 -28.25
N GLN A 179 20.20 -32.18 -28.81
CA GLN A 179 20.34 -31.84 -30.23
C GLN A 179 21.77 -31.40 -30.61
N HIS A 180 22.51 -30.83 -29.65
CA HIS A 180 23.87 -30.29 -29.78
C HIS A 180 24.99 -31.32 -29.90
N ARG A 181 24.70 -32.63 -30.08
CA ARG A 181 25.74 -33.58 -30.52
C ARG A 181 26.27 -33.29 -31.93
N SER A 182 25.70 -32.34 -32.67
CA SER A 182 26.11 -32.01 -34.05
C SER A 182 26.22 -30.52 -34.41
N MET A 183 25.92 -29.59 -33.49
CA MET A 183 25.89 -28.15 -33.78
C MET A 183 27.17 -27.44 -33.29
N THR A 184 27.58 -26.42 -34.02
CA THR A 184 28.76 -25.58 -33.72
C THR A 184 28.45 -24.55 -32.62
N THR A 185 29.49 -24.03 -31.96
CA THR A 185 29.36 -23.08 -30.84
C THR A 185 28.61 -21.80 -31.20
N ASP A 186 28.77 -21.31 -32.44
CA ASP A 186 28.10 -20.11 -32.93
C ASP A 186 26.59 -20.32 -33.12
N GLU A 187 26.19 -21.51 -33.56
CA GLU A 187 24.78 -21.90 -33.69
C GLU A 187 24.10 -22.06 -32.32
N VAL A 188 24.83 -22.51 -31.28
CA VAL A 188 24.33 -22.51 -29.89
C VAL A 188 23.99 -21.08 -29.47
N HIS A 189 24.95 -20.16 -29.68
CA HIS A 189 24.86 -18.81 -29.15
C HIS A 189 23.69 -18.05 -29.78
N GLN A 190 23.56 -18.15 -31.12
CA GLN A 190 22.49 -17.49 -31.85
C GLN A 190 21.09 -18.03 -31.46
N HIS A 191 20.99 -19.33 -31.17
CA HIS A 191 19.73 -19.93 -30.74
C HIS A 191 19.34 -19.52 -29.31
N VAL A 192 20.30 -19.51 -28.37
CA VAL A 192 20.06 -19.04 -27.00
C VAL A 192 19.64 -17.57 -26.98
N THR A 193 20.32 -16.71 -27.74
CA THR A 193 19.96 -15.29 -27.84
C THR A 193 18.54 -15.11 -28.40
N SER A 194 18.15 -15.88 -29.42
CA SER A 194 16.80 -15.80 -29.99
C SER A 194 15.70 -16.25 -29.00
N VAL A 195 15.97 -17.25 -28.17
CA VAL A 195 15.00 -17.74 -27.18
C VAL A 195 14.85 -16.74 -26.04
N VAL A 196 15.95 -16.17 -25.56
CA VAL A 196 15.92 -15.11 -24.53
C VAL A 196 15.17 -13.88 -25.05
N ASP A 197 15.41 -13.47 -26.29
CA ASP A 197 14.70 -12.34 -26.92
C ASP A 197 13.20 -12.58 -27.12
N GLN A 198 12.76 -13.84 -27.26
CA GLN A 198 11.35 -14.20 -27.35
C GLN A 198 10.68 -14.21 -25.97
N LEU A 199 11.39 -14.67 -24.94
CA LEU A 199 10.89 -14.70 -23.56
C LEU A 199 10.80 -13.29 -22.95
N LEU A 200 11.69 -12.38 -23.32
CA LEU A 200 11.65 -10.98 -22.86
C LEU A 200 10.57 -10.12 -23.55
N LYS A 201 9.87 -10.67 -24.55
CA LYS A 201 8.79 -9.99 -25.30
C LYS A 201 7.39 -10.47 -24.91
N GLN A 202 7.29 -11.43 -24.00
CA GLN A 202 6.03 -11.93 -23.42
C GLN A 202 5.87 -11.35 -22.02
#